data_AF-A0A8R1HP80-F1
#
_entry.id   AF-A0A8R1HP80-F1
#
_cell.length_a   1.000
_cell.length_b   1.000
_cell.length_c   1.000
_cell.angle_alpha   90.00
_cell.angle_beta   90.00
_cell.angle_gamma   90.00
#
_symmetry.space_group_name_H-M   'P 1'
#
loop_
_entity.id
_entity.type
_entity.pdbx_description
1 polymer ?
#
loop_
_entity_poly.entity_id
_entity_poly.type
_entity_poly.pdbx_seq_one_letter_code
_entity_poly.pdbx_strand_id
1 'polypeptide(L)'
;MPLHRSVSETSFELVDHLPNRDESLESLMSEESVDDEAVIKKLVMAEGVEEKRVAETENKAELINRLMREVQQSIPSDQLLGELHLDTDMVVRGDSDTEEENAPKLMCSATVLQTLRVTRSKLEDSEIEKSDLQKQLGGYHDQIEQQNNTVESMRDKITRLEKELRAKDEEKTKLDELLQSAAQEKLNLTSALEEREKVVTSQEAKISEMKCQISEHDTASGHLIEQIAEVERKKQEILLRELRGAWGLLSTSISHFNENMRSRGKSLSNRAKILASIVHYERKGTDSLTSYNQLFWKRFNQTTLEMGCQPVKGRQNCTEHTSIRDGKLRTEYKSMDKVYAICERFIENGQLHNVHTDSKGVVTNRVYMRIFINGQVLSPIWNTFCLLIRPTSSASPSTF
;
A
#
# COMPACT_ATOMS: atom_id res chain seq x y z
N MET A 1 37.09 -8.96 -12.53
CA MET A 1 36.01 -8.89 -13.53
C MET A 1 34.82 -9.66 -12.98
N PRO A 2 33.69 -9.01 -12.66
CA PRO A 2 32.45 -9.71 -12.34
C PRO A 2 31.53 -9.81 -13.56
N LEU A 3 30.97 -10.99 -13.75
CA LEU A 3 30.02 -11.37 -14.79
C LEU A 3 28.64 -10.75 -14.51
N HIS A 4 28.13 -9.97 -15.46
CA HIS A 4 26.74 -9.54 -15.50
C HIS A 4 25.82 -10.74 -15.80
N ARG A 5 24.82 -10.97 -14.93
CA ARG A 5 23.64 -11.79 -15.24
C ARG A 5 22.56 -10.86 -15.76
N SER A 6 22.11 -11.12 -16.99
CA SER A 6 20.91 -10.52 -17.60
C SER A 6 19.67 -11.28 -17.13
N VAL A 7 18.70 -10.56 -16.57
CA VAL A 7 17.35 -11.08 -16.29
C VAL A 7 16.45 -10.58 -17.42
N SER A 8 15.76 -11.50 -18.08
CA SER A 8 14.82 -11.25 -19.17
C SER A 8 13.51 -10.68 -18.65
N GLU A 9 13.08 -9.57 -19.25
CA GLU A 9 11.78 -8.92 -19.04
C GLU A 9 10.66 -9.84 -19.52
N THR A 10 9.79 -10.21 -18.59
CA THR A 10 8.51 -10.86 -18.86
C THR A 10 7.44 -9.80 -19.09
N SER A 11 6.79 -9.92 -20.23
CA SER A 11 5.60 -9.21 -20.68
C SER A 11 4.49 -9.22 -19.62
N PHE A 12 4.03 -8.04 -19.21
CA PHE A 12 2.74 -7.85 -18.56
C PHE A 12 1.79 -7.21 -19.58
N GLU A 13 0.87 -8.02 -20.10
CA GLU A 13 -0.31 -7.54 -20.82
C GLU A 13 -1.30 -6.97 -19.80
N LEU A 14 -1.54 -5.65 -19.85
CA LEU A 14 -2.65 -5.01 -19.17
C LEU A 14 -3.94 -5.35 -19.91
N VAL A 15 -4.84 -6.07 -19.24
CA VAL A 15 -6.21 -6.32 -19.69
C VAL A 15 -7.08 -5.16 -19.19
N ASP A 16 -7.42 -4.25 -20.08
CA ASP A 16 -8.48 -3.26 -19.90
C ASP A 16 -9.84 -3.93 -20.16
N HIS A 17 -10.61 -4.23 -19.13
CA HIS A 17 -12.08 -4.33 -19.21
C HIS A 17 -12.71 -4.38 -17.82
N LEU A 18 -13.25 -3.25 -17.33
CA LEU A 18 -14.44 -3.26 -16.49
C LEU A 18 -15.33 -2.03 -16.79
N PRO A 19 -16.67 -2.18 -16.75
CA PRO A 19 -17.60 -1.17 -17.23
C PRO A 19 -18.03 -0.19 -16.14
N ASN A 20 -18.37 1.02 -16.60
CA ASN A 20 -19.10 2.07 -15.89
C ASN A 20 -20.22 1.52 -15.01
N ARG A 21 -20.22 1.92 -13.74
CA ARG A 21 -21.38 1.83 -12.86
C ARG A 21 -21.39 2.98 -11.85
N ASP A 22 -21.53 4.19 -12.37
CA ASP A 22 -22.07 5.32 -11.62
C ASP A 22 -23.58 5.32 -11.83
N GLU A 23 -24.34 5.18 -10.74
CA GLU A 23 -25.54 5.94 -10.41
C GLU A 23 -26.28 5.26 -9.24
N SER A 24 -26.73 6.10 -8.29
CA SER A 24 -27.66 5.81 -7.19
C SER A 24 -27.09 5.20 -5.91
N LEU A 25 -26.36 6.00 -5.12
CA LEU A 25 -26.22 5.82 -3.67
C LEU A 25 -26.39 7.14 -2.87
N GLU A 26 -27.11 8.12 -3.43
CA GLU A 26 -27.61 9.30 -2.70
C GLU A 26 -29.11 9.12 -2.40
N SER A 27 -29.48 8.25 -1.44
CA SER A 27 -30.87 8.22 -0.93
C SER A 27 -31.04 7.54 0.44
N LEU A 28 -30.01 7.47 1.30
CA LEU A 28 -30.15 6.86 2.64
C LEU A 28 -29.42 7.63 3.75
N MET A 29 -29.53 8.95 3.73
CA MET A 29 -29.21 9.78 4.89
C MET A 29 -30.33 10.78 5.15
N SER A 30 -31.48 10.26 5.58
CA SER A 30 -32.44 11.03 6.38
C SER A 30 -32.01 10.92 7.83
N GLU A 31 -31.45 12.00 8.35
CA GLU A 31 -31.11 12.22 9.75
C GLU A 31 -32.36 12.05 10.63
N GLU A 32 -32.39 10.97 11.42
CA GLU A 32 -33.30 10.85 12.54
C GLU A 32 -32.58 11.46 13.75
N SER A 33 -32.76 12.77 13.95
CA SER A 33 -32.25 13.50 15.12
C SER A 33 -32.97 12.97 16.37
N VAL A 34 -32.30 12.05 17.07
CA VAL A 34 -32.73 11.63 18.40
C VAL A 34 -32.50 12.80 19.35
N ASP A 35 -33.59 13.30 19.91
CA ASP A 35 -33.62 14.42 20.84
C ASP A 35 -33.01 14.01 22.19
N ASP A 36 -31.69 14.21 22.32
CA ASP A 36 -30.88 13.84 23.50
C ASP A 36 -31.42 14.43 24.82
N GLU A 37 -32.20 15.50 24.74
CA GLU A 37 -32.82 16.14 25.90
C GLU A 37 -33.98 15.31 26.49
N ALA A 38 -34.65 14.48 25.68
CA ALA A 38 -35.72 13.59 26.13
C ALA A 38 -35.19 12.33 26.84
N VAL A 39 -33.98 11.88 26.49
CA VAL A 39 -33.33 10.72 27.12
C VAL A 39 -32.77 11.10 28.50
N ILE A 40 -32.16 12.28 28.62
CA ILE A 40 -31.65 12.79 29.90
C ILE A 40 -32.79 13.05 30.89
N LYS A 41 -33.93 13.59 30.44
CA LYS A 41 -35.11 13.80 31.31
C LYS A 41 -35.70 12.51 31.87
N LYS A 42 -35.63 11.39 31.13
CA LYS A 42 -36.09 10.08 31.61
C LYS A 42 -35.16 9.45 32.64
N LEU A 43 -33.85 9.67 32.53
CA LEU A 43 -32.86 9.18 33.51
C LEU A 43 -32.96 9.93 34.85
N VAL A 44 -33.12 11.27 34.82
CA VAL A 44 -33.24 12.08 36.05
C VAL A 44 -34.55 11.81 36.81
N MET A 45 -35.64 11.43 36.12
CA MET A 45 -36.89 11.04 36.79
C MET A 45 -36.86 9.62 37.37
N ALA A 46 -35.92 8.76 36.95
CA ALA A 46 -35.77 7.42 37.51
C ALA A 46 -34.99 7.43 38.83
N GLU A 47 -33.94 8.24 38.96
CA GLU A 47 -33.16 8.38 40.21
C GLU A 47 -33.99 9.01 41.35
N GLY A 48 -34.85 9.99 41.05
CA GLY A 48 -35.73 10.59 42.07
C GLY A 48 -36.84 9.68 42.60
N VAL A 49 -37.11 8.54 41.93
CA VAL A 49 -38.12 7.55 42.37
C VAL A 49 -37.51 6.50 43.29
N GLU A 50 -36.20 6.23 43.21
CA GLU A 50 -35.51 5.32 44.14
C GLU A 50 -35.23 5.96 45.49
N GLU A 51 -34.79 7.22 45.56
CA GLU A 51 -34.55 7.91 46.85
C GLU A 51 -35.83 8.01 47.70
N LYS A 52 -36.99 8.18 47.06
CA LYS A 52 -38.28 8.28 47.75
C LYS A 52 -38.76 6.93 48.30
N ARG A 53 -38.37 5.81 47.67
CA ARG A 53 -38.68 4.46 48.16
C ARG A 53 -37.78 4.04 49.32
N VAL A 54 -36.51 4.46 49.33
CA VAL A 54 -35.57 4.18 50.43
C VAL A 54 -36.00 4.91 51.72
N ALA A 55 -36.41 6.19 51.61
CA ALA A 55 -36.89 6.97 52.76
C ALA A 55 -38.20 6.43 53.38
N GLU A 56 -39.10 5.83 52.58
CA GLU A 56 -40.32 5.17 53.10
C GLU A 56 -40.03 3.84 53.79
N THR A 57 -38.94 3.15 53.43
CA THR A 57 -38.54 1.89 54.09
C THR A 57 -37.84 2.10 55.43
N GLU A 58 -37.04 3.16 55.58
CA GLU A 58 -36.40 3.50 56.86
C GLU A 58 -37.44 3.91 57.93
N ASN A 59 -38.46 4.68 57.55
CA ASN A 59 -39.53 5.10 58.47
C ASN A 59 -40.38 3.92 59.00
N LYS A 60 -40.56 2.87 58.18
CA LYS A 60 -41.28 1.65 58.60
C LYS A 60 -40.45 0.80 59.55
N ALA A 61 -39.14 0.72 59.35
CA ALA A 61 -38.24 -0.01 60.24
C ALA A 61 -38.14 0.66 61.63
N GLU A 62 -38.10 2.00 61.68
CA GLU A 62 -38.14 2.74 62.96
C GLU A 62 -39.47 2.58 63.70
N LEU A 63 -40.60 2.56 62.98
CA LEU A 63 -41.92 2.35 63.57
C LEU A 63 -42.07 0.95 64.20
N ILE A 64 -41.55 -0.10 63.54
CA ILE A 64 -41.54 -1.47 64.05
C ILE A 64 -40.66 -1.56 65.30
N ASN A 65 -39.49 -0.93 65.31
CA ASN A 65 -38.59 -0.90 66.48
C ASN A 65 -39.12 -0.08 67.66
N ARG A 66 -40.02 0.88 67.42
CA ARG A 66 -40.73 1.62 68.47
C ARG A 66 -41.85 0.77 69.08
N LEU A 67 -42.66 0.12 68.25
CA LEU A 67 -43.74 -0.78 68.68
C LEU A 67 -43.21 -1.99 69.48
N MET A 68 -42.09 -2.59 69.08
CA MET A 68 -41.47 -3.69 69.84
C MET A 68 -41.02 -3.25 71.25
N ARG A 69 -40.52 -2.01 71.38
CA ARG A 69 -40.11 -1.44 72.68
C ARG A 69 -41.30 -1.16 73.59
N GLU A 70 -42.43 -0.70 73.04
CA GLU A 70 -43.66 -0.49 73.82
C GLU A 70 -44.24 -1.82 74.32
N VAL A 71 -44.22 -2.88 73.51
CA VAL A 71 -44.67 -4.22 73.93
C VAL A 71 -43.79 -4.81 75.03
N GLN A 72 -42.46 -4.61 74.97
CA GLN A 72 -41.54 -5.05 76.04
C GLN A 72 -41.68 -4.27 77.35
N GLN A 73 -42.23 -3.05 77.34
CA GLN A 73 -42.47 -2.25 78.55
C GLN A 73 -43.84 -2.51 79.20
N SER A 74 -44.73 -3.24 78.53
CA SER A 74 -46.09 -3.54 79.01
C SER A 74 -46.27 -4.88 79.73
N ILE A 75 -45.21 -5.59 80.08
CA ILE A 75 -45.28 -6.83 80.86
C ILE A 75 -44.90 -6.53 82.32
N PRO A 76 -45.84 -6.46 83.28
CA PRO A 76 -45.50 -6.38 84.70
C PRO A 76 -44.98 -7.75 85.15
N SER A 77 -43.71 -7.80 85.55
CA SER A 77 -43.16 -8.88 86.36
C SER A 77 -43.69 -8.74 87.80
N ASP A 78 -44.16 -9.86 88.35
CA ASP A 78 -44.55 -10.11 89.75
C ASP A 78 -45.80 -9.41 90.32
N GLN A 79 -46.88 -10.19 90.48
CA GLN A 79 -47.82 -10.02 91.59
C GLN A 79 -48.57 -11.32 91.95
N LEU A 80 -48.32 -11.78 93.18
CA LEU A 80 -49.18 -12.55 94.11
C LEU A 80 -49.27 -14.08 93.90
N LEU A 81 -48.56 -14.90 94.68
CA LEU A 81 -48.84 -15.37 96.07
C LEU A 81 -49.97 -16.41 96.19
N GLY A 82 -49.62 -17.59 96.75
CA GLY A 82 -50.59 -18.44 97.45
C GLY A 82 -50.26 -19.93 97.51
N GLU A 83 -49.13 -20.34 98.09
CA GLU A 83 -48.98 -21.72 98.57
C GLU A 83 -49.98 -21.96 99.72
N LEU A 84 -50.99 -22.81 99.47
CA LEU A 84 -51.89 -23.31 100.50
C LEU A 84 -51.31 -24.61 101.08
N HIS A 85 -50.67 -24.47 102.25
CA HIS A 85 -50.40 -25.57 103.18
C HIS A 85 -51.73 -26.08 103.75
N LEU A 86 -52.04 -27.35 103.56
CA LEU A 86 -53.15 -28.04 104.23
C LEU A 86 -52.57 -29.07 105.21
N ASP A 87 -52.44 -28.65 106.47
CA ASP A 87 -52.32 -29.55 107.62
C ASP A 87 -53.63 -30.30 107.80
N THR A 88 -53.58 -31.64 107.81
CA THR A 88 -54.73 -32.46 108.21
C THR A 88 -54.26 -33.56 109.15
N ASP A 89 -54.20 -33.24 110.44
CA ASP A 89 -54.08 -34.19 111.54
C ASP A 89 -55.08 -33.80 112.63
N MET A 90 -56.18 -34.54 112.75
CA MET A 90 -56.92 -34.72 114.01
C MET A 90 -57.73 -36.02 113.96
N VAL A 91 -57.21 -37.01 114.70
CA VAL A 91 -57.89 -38.24 115.13
C VAL A 91 -58.62 -37.96 116.44
N VAL A 92 -59.93 -38.26 116.55
CA VAL A 92 -60.58 -38.58 117.84
C VAL A 92 -61.63 -39.68 117.64
N ARG A 93 -61.53 -40.73 118.45
CA ARG A 93 -62.40 -41.91 118.58
C ARG A 93 -63.62 -41.62 119.47
N GLY A 94 -64.65 -42.47 119.37
CA GLY A 94 -65.35 -43.01 120.56
C GLY A 94 -66.86 -42.83 120.64
N ASP A 95 -67.57 -43.93 120.39
CA ASP A 95 -68.77 -44.52 121.03
C ASP A 95 -69.80 -43.71 121.87
N SER A 96 -71.02 -44.24 121.76
CA SER A 96 -72.16 -44.27 122.70
C SER A 96 -73.27 -43.21 122.60
N ASP A 97 -74.42 -43.70 122.15
CA ASP A 97 -75.80 -43.48 122.61
C ASP A 97 -76.15 -42.12 123.24
N THR A 98 -77.00 -41.35 122.56
CA THR A 98 -78.36 -40.99 123.02
C THR A 98 -79.06 -40.09 122.00
N GLU A 99 -80.37 -40.25 121.92
CA GLU A 99 -81.29 -39.71 120.91
C GLU A 99 -81.51 -38.18 121.01
N GLU A 100 -81.91 -37.63 119.86
CA GLU A 100 -82.64 -36.36 119.67
C GLU A 100 -81.94 -35.03 119.98
N GLU A 101 -81.21 -34.49 118.98
CA GLU A 101 -81.35 -33.08 118.56
C GLU A 101 -80.70 -32.82 117.18
N ASN A 102 -81.51 -32.92 116.14
CA ASN A 102 -81.20 -32.64 114.73
C ASN A 102 -81.43 -31.16 114.40
N ALA A 103 -80.54 -30.56 113.59
CA ALA A 103 -80.87 -29.62 112.48
C ALA A 103 -79.69 -28.74 111.98
N PRO A 104 -78.82 -28.14 112.81
CA PRO A 104 -77.85 -27.14 112.31
C PRO A 104 -76.62 -27.74 111.61
N LYS A 105 -76.23 -28.98 111.97
CA LYS A 105 -75.02 -29.65 111.43
C LYS A 105 -75.21 -30.24 110.02
N LEU A 106 -76.46 -30.59 109.65
CA LEU A 106 -76.81 -31.08 108.30
C LEU A 106 -76.85 -29.94 107.26
N MET A 107 -77.27 -28.73 107.65
CA MET A 107 -77.24 -27.54 106.78
C MET A 107 -75.81 -27.07 106.47
N CYS A 108 -74.88 -27.13 107.43
CA CYS A 108 -73.46 -26.85 107.19
C CYS A 108 -72.82 -27.88 106.23
N SER A 109 -73.12 -29.16 106.40
CA SER A 109 -72.65 -30.24 105.51
C SER A 109 -73.12 -30.07 104.07
N ALA A 110 -74.41 -29.75 103.85
CA ALA A 110 -74.96 -29.50 102.52
C ALA A 110 -74.34 -28.26 101.84
N THR A 111 -74.06 -27.21 102.62
CA THR A 111 -73.43 -25.98 102.10
C THR A 111 -71.97 -26.21 101.69
N VAL A 112 -71.22 -27.00 102.49
CA VAL A 112 -69.83 -27.38 102.16
C VAL A 112 -69.78 -28.24 100.90
N LEU A 113 -70.69 -29.21 100.74
CA LEU A 113 -70.76 -30.04 99.52
C LEU A 113 -71.17 -29.24 98.27
N GLN A 114 -72.05 -28.25 98.41
CA GLN A 114 -72.41 -27.35 97.31
C GLN A 114 -71.22 -26.45 96.92
N THR A 115 -70.47 -25.96 97.90
CA THR A 115 -69.29 -25.11 97.66
C THR A 115 -68.15 -25.93 97.04
N LEU A 116 -67.98 -27.20 97.43
CA LEU A 116 -67.06 -28.15 96.80
C LEU A 116 -67.47 -28.48 95.36
N ARG A 117 -68.76 -28.60 95.05
CA ARG A 117 -69.23 -28.77 93.66
C ARG A 117 -68.95 -27.55 92.80
N VAL A 118 -69.22 -26.35 93.32
CA VAL A 118 -68.97 -25.10 92.58
C VAL A 118 -67.47 -24.88 92.36
N THR A 119 -66.63 -25.15 93.36
CA THR A 119 -65.18 -25.04 93.23
C THR A 119 -64.61 -26.12 92.30
N ARG A 120 -65.14 -27.34 92.32
CA ARG A 120 -64.80 -28.38 91.36
C ARG A 120 -65.19 -28.01 89.92
N SER A 121 -66.39 -27.49 89.71
CA SER A 121 -66.81 -26.99 88.39
C SER A 121 -65.89 -25.87 87.90
N LYS A 122 -65.53 -24.91 88.77
CA LYS A 122 -64.58 -23.84 88.44
C LYS A 122 -63.17 -24.36 88.15
N LEU A 123 -62.75 -25.42 88.82
CA LEU A 123 -61.47 -26.08 88.57
C LEU A 123 -61.48 -26.78 87.21
N GLU A 124 -62.56 -27.51 86.89
CA GLU A 124 -62.76 -28.15 85.58
C GLU A 124 -62.81 -27.09 84.46
N ASP A 125 -63.51 -25.97 84.66
CA ASP A 125 -63.54 -24.84 83.73
C ASP A 125 -62.15 -24.18 83.56
N SER A 126 -61.39 -24.02 84.66
CA SER A 126 -60.02 -23.48 84.62
C SER A 126 -59.02 -24.44 83.97
N GLU A 127 -59.22 -25.75 84.09
CA GLU A 127 -58.41 -26.77 83.42
C GLU A 127 -58.68 -26.79 81.91
N ILE A 128 -59.94 -26.60 81.50
CA ILE A 128 -60.31 -26.42 80.09
C ILE A 128 -59.68 -25.13 79.54
N GLU A 129 -59.80 -24.00 80.26
CA GLU A 129 -59.19 -22.73 79.87
C GLU A 129 -57.66 -22.84 79.75
N LYS A 130 -57.02 -23.53 80.71
CA LYS A 130 -55.58 -23.83 80.66
C LYS A 130 -55.21 -24.69 79.45
N SER A 131 -56.03 -25.69 79.11
CA SER A 131 -55.82 -26.54 77.93
C SER A 131 -55.94 -25.74 76.62
N ASP A 132 -56.92 -24.86 76.53
CA ASP A 132 -57.13 -24.03 75.34
C ASP A 132 -56.06 -22.93 75.20
N LEU A 133 -55.62 -22.34 76.31
CA LEU A 133 -54.46 -21.45 76.34
C LEU A 133 -53.19 -22.18 75.92
N GLN A 134 -52.96 -23.42 76.36
CA GLN A 134 -51.82 -24.23 75.89
C GLN A 134 -51.87 -24.52 74.38
N LYS A 135 -53.06 -24.81 73.83
CA LYS A 135 -53.22 -24.97 72.38
C LYS A 135 -52.97 -23.68 71.62
N GLN A 136 -53.45 -22.53 72.11
CA GLN A 136 -53.18 -21.22 71.52
C GLN A 136 -51.68 -20.91 71.56
N LEU A 137 -51.01 -21.19 72.68
CA LEU A 137 -49.57 -20.98 72.84
C LEU A 137 -48.76 -21.88 71.90
N GLY A 138 -49.18 -23.12 71.69
CA GLY A 138 -48.65 -24.01 70.65
C GLY A 138 -48.84 -23.43 69.23
N GLY A 139 -50.03 -22.95 68.91
CA GLY A 139 -50.31 -22.32 67.61
C GLY A 139 -49.49 -21.05 67.35
N TYR A 140 -49.26 -20.23 68.38
CA TYR A 140 -48.37 -19.07 68.27
C TYR A 140 -46.91 -19.48 68.10
N HIS A 141 -46.46 -20.56 68.74
CA HIS A 141 -45.11 -21.08 68.55
C HIS A 141 -44.87 -21.55 67.12
N ASP A 142 -45.79 -22.34 66.57
CA ASP A 142 -45.73 -22.81 65.17
C ASP A 142 -45.74 -21.63 64.18
N GLN A 143 -46.53 -20.59 64.46
CA GLN A 143 -46.60 -19.39 63.63
C GLN A 143 -45.30 -18.58 63.68
N ILE A 144 -44.68 -18.46 64.86
CA ILE A 144 -43.36 -17.82 65.03
C ILE A 144 -42.28 -18.62 64.30
N GLU A 145 -42.30 -19.95 64.39
CA GLU A 145 -41.35 -20.81 63.70
C GLU A 145 -41.47 -20.67 62.16
N GLN A 146 -42.69 -20.67 61.62
CA GLN A 146 -42.93 -20.43 60.19
C GLN A 146 -42.46 -19.04 59.74
N GLN A 147 -42.71 -18.01 60.56
CA GLN A 147 -42.23 -16.66 60.27
C GLN A 147 -40.71 -16.57 60.30
N ASN A 148 -40.05 -17.20 61.27
CA ASN A 148 -38.58 -17.25 61.35
C ASN A 148 -37.97 -17.95 60.14
N ASN A 149 -38.52 -19.11 59.75
CA ASN A 149 -38.09 -19.82 58.53
C ASN A 149 -38.28 -18.97 57.26
N THR A 150 -39.36 -18.18 57.21
CA THR A 150 -39.60 -17.25 56.09
C THR A 150 -38.59 -16.11 56.08
N VAL A 151 -38.30 -15.51 57.24
CA VAL A 151 -37.30 -14.44 57.39
C VAL A 151 -35.91 -14.93 57.00
N GLU A 152 -35.55 -16.15 57.40
CA GLU A 152 -34.26 -16.76 57.04
C GLU A 152 -34.15 -16.99 55.53
N SER A 153 -35.20 -17.52 54.89
CA SER A 153 -35.28 -17.65 53.43
C SER A 153 -35.18 -16.29 52.70
N MET A 154 -35.82 -15.24 53.24
CA MET A 154 -35.69 -13.88 52.68
C MET A 154 -34.28 -13.32 52.82
N ARG A 155 -33.60 -13.54 53.96
CA ARG A 155 -32.20 -13.14 54.17
C ARG A 155 -31.26 -13.84 53.20
N ASP A 156 -31.47 -15.14 52.97
CA ASP A 156 -30.72 -15.89 51.97
C ASP A 156 -30.92 -15.33 50.56
N LYS A 157 -32.16 -14.96 50.22
CA LYS A 157 -32.47 -14.35 48.92
C LYS A 157 -31.81 -12.97 48.75
N ILE A 158 -31.85 -12.13 49.78
CA ILE A 158 -31.16 -10.83 49.79
C ILE A 158 -29.67 -11.02 49.57
N THR A 159 -29.04 -11.95 50.31
CA THR A 159 -27.60 -12.22 50.19
C THR A 159 -27.21 -12.68 48.78
N ARG A 160 -28.04 -13.48 48.11
CA ARG A 160 -27.82 -13.88 46.70
C ARG A 160 -27.95 -12.69 45.75
N LEU A 161 -28.99 -11.87 45.91
CA LEU A 161 -29.20 -10.68 45.08
C LEU A 161 -28.06 -9.65 45.24
N GLU A 162 -27.55 -9.45 46.46
CA GLU A 162 -26.39 -8.58 46.71
C GLU A 162 -25.09 -9.11 46.05
N LYS A 163 -24.95 -10.43 45.93
CA LYS A 163 -23.82 -11.03 45.18
C LYS A 163 -23.99 -10.85 43.69
N GLU A 164 -25.19 -11.04 43.16
CA GLU A 164 -25.49 -10.81 41.73
C GLU A 164 -25.32 -9.34 41.34
N LEU A 165 -25.76 -8.40 42.20
CA LEU A 165 -25.59 -6.96 41.99
C LEU A 165 -24.11 -6.60 41.90
N ARG A 166 -23.28 -7.05 42.85
CA ARG A 166 -21.82 -6.83 42.82
C ARG A 166 -21.17 -7.38 41.56
N ALA A 167 -21.56 -8.59 41.13
CA ALA A 167 -21.04 -9.17 39.90
C ALA A 167 -21.45 -8.35 38.67
N LYS A 168 -22.66 -7.77 38.65
CA LYS A 168 -23.13 -6.89 37.58
C LYS A 168 -22.40 -5.56 37.57
N ASP A 169 -22.11 -4.99 38.72
CA ASP A 169 -21.31 -3.76 38.82
C ASP A 169 -19.88 -4.00 38.32
N GLU A 170 -19.26 -5.13 38.67
CA GLU A 170 -17.95 -5.53 38.13
C GLU A 170 -17.96 -5.79 36.61
N GLU A 171 -19.06 -6.30 36.07
CA GLU A 171 -19.23 -6.47 34.62
C GLU A 171 -19.36 -5.12 33.92
N LYS A 172 -20.12 -4.18 34.52
CA LYS A 172 -20.29 -2.81 34.02
C LYS A 172 -18.96 -2.06 34.00
N THR A 173 -18.18 -2.11 35.08
CA THR A 173 -16.88 -1.42 35.13
C THR A 173 -15.91 -1.94 34.05
N LYS A 174 -15.85 -3.26 33.83
CA LYS A 174 -15.06 -3.85 32.74
C LYS A 174 -15.56 -3.41 31.36
N LEU A 175 -16.88 -3.30 31.19
CA LEU A 175 -17.45 -2.82 29.93
C LEU A 175 -17.07 -1.35 29.68
N ASP A 176 -17.15 -0.51 30.70
CA ASP A 176 -16.78 0.91 30.63
C ASP A 176 -15.29 1.09 30.31
N GLU A 177 -14.41 0.28 30.92
CA GLU A 177 -12.97 0.24 30.61
C GLU A 177 -12.70 -0.16 29.15
N LEU A 178 -13.39 -1.18 28.64
CA LEU A 178 -13.29 -1.58 27.23
C LEU A 178 -13.78 -0.48 26.28
N LEU A 179 -14.85 0.21 26.65
CA LEU A 179 -15.44 1.29 25.86
C LEU A 179 -14.50 2.50 25.78
N GLN A 180 -13.85 2.85 26.90
CA GLN A 180 -12.80 3.88 26.93
C GLN A 180 -11.58 3.47 26.10
N SER A 181 -11.11 2.23 26.23
CA SER A 181 -9.99 1.71 25.43
C SER A 181 -10.30 1.76 23.93
N ALA A 182 -11.50 1.31 23.53
CA ALA A 182 -11.94 1.35 22.14
C ALA A 182 -12.07 2.78 21.60
N ALA A 183 -12.55 3.73 22.41
CA ALA A 183 -12.60 5.14 22.04
C ALA A 183 -11.20 5.73 21.81
N GLN A 184 -10.23 5.37 22.66
CA GLN A 184 -8.84 5.80 22.51
C GLN A 184 -8.18 5.18 21.28
N GLU A 185 -8.43 3.89 21.01
CA GLU A 185 -7.93 3.21 19.82
C GLU A 185 -8.48 3.88 18.54
N LYS A 186 -9.78 4.19 18.51
CA LYS A 186 -10.40 4.94 17.41
C LYS A 186 -9.71 6.27 17.16
N LEU A 187 -9.47 7.07 18.21
CA LEU A 187 -8.76 8.36 18.09
C LEU A 187 -7.34 8.21 17.52
N ASN A 188 -6.60 7.19 17.98
CA ASN A 188 -5.26 6.91 17.49
C ASN A 188 -5.29 6.49 16.01
N LEU A 189 -6.25 5.66 15.62
CA LEU A 189 -6.43 5.22 14.23
C LEU A 189 -6.81 6.38 13.31
N THR A 190 -7.73 7.25 13.73
CA THR A 190 -8.11 8.45 12.96
C THR A 190 -6.90 9.37 12.76
N SER A 191 -6.14 9.63 13.84
CA SER A 191 -4.93 10.46 13.75
C SER A 191 -3.88 9.86 12.81
N ALA A 192 -3.69 8.53 12.85
CA ALA A 192 -2.77 7.83 11.96
C ALA A 192 -3.25 7.85 10.50
N LEU A 193 -4.57 7.81 10.26
CA LEU A 193 -5.16 7.94 8.93
C LEU A 193 -4.89 9.34 8.36
N GLU A 194 -5.19 10.40 9.11
CA GLU A 194 -4.97 11.79 8.70
C GLU A 194 -3.50 12.05 8.33
N GLU A 195 -2.55 11.51 9.11
CA GLU A 195 -1.12 11.66 8.80
C GLU A 195 -0.73 10.90 7.53
N ARG A 196 -1.28 9.71 7.30
CA ARG A 196 -1.05 8.97 6.05
C ARG A 196 -1.63 9.71 4.84
N GLU A 197 -2.81 10.30 4.95
CA GLU A 197 -3.41 11.10 3.87
C GLU A 197 -2.55 12.32 3.50
N LYS A 198 -1.96 12.99 4.50
CA LYS A 198 -0.97 14.07 4.25
C LYS A 198 0.28 13.56 3.52
N VAL A 199 0.77 12.38 3.88
CA VAL A 199 1.91 11.76 3.19
C VAL A 199 1.55 11.42 1.74
N VAL A 200 0.37 10.84 1.50
CA VAL A 200 -0.09 10.48 0.15
C VAL A 200 -0.22 11.73 -0.73
N THR A 201 -0.89 12.78 -0.25
CA THR A 201 -1.04 14.03 -0.99
C THR A 201 0.30 14.70 -1.30
N SER A 202 1.25 14.67 -0.35
CA SER A 202 2.62 15.15 -0.59
C SER A 202 3.35 14.32 -1.66
N GLN A 203 3.19 13.00 -1.65
CA GLN A 203 3.77 12.12 -2.66
C GLN A 203 3.16 12.35 -4.04
N GLU A 204 1.85 12.55 -4.14
CA GLU A 204 1.17 12.87 -5.40
C GLU A 204 1.65 14.19 -6.01
N ALA A 205 1.86 15.21 -5.17
CA ALA A 205 2.45 16.48 -5.59
C ALA A 205 3.87 16.28 -6.14
N LYS A 206 4.71 15.50 -5.45
CA LYS A 206 6.07 15.18 -5.89
C LYS A 206 6.09 14.36 -7.19
N ILE A 207 5.18 13.40 -7.35
CA ILE A 207 5.03 12.64 -8.59
C ILE A 207 4.65 13.57 -9.75
N SER A 208 3.75 14.52 -9.52
CA SER A 208 3.34 15.50 -10.52
C SER A 208 4.49 16.42 -10.93
N GLU A 209 5.29 16.88 -9.97
CA GLU A 209 6.50 17.66 -10.24
C GLU A 209 7.53 16.86 -11.05
N MET A 210 7.80 15.61 -10.68
CA MET A 210 8.71 14.74 -11.43
C MET A 210 8.23 14.49 -12.86
N LYS A 211 6.91 14.30 -13.08
CA LYS A 211 6.34 14.16 -14.42
C LYS A 211 6.57 15.42 -15.27
N CYS A 212 6.43 16.61 -14.67
CA CYS A 212 6.72 17.88 -15.34
C CYS A 212 8.20 17.97 -15.75
N GLN A 213 9.12 17.67 -14.82
CA GLN A 213 10.57 17.67 -15.08
C GLN A 213 10.97 16.67 -16.17
N ILE A 214 10.37 15.47 -16.19
CA ILE A 214 10.61 14.47 -17.25
C ILE A 214 10.15 15.03 -18.60
N SER A 215 8.96 15.63 -18.67
CA SER A 215 8.47 16.22 -19.92
C SER A 215 9.37 17.35 -20.42
N GLU A 216 9.87 18.21 -19.53
CA GLU A 216 10.83 19.26 -19.88
C GLU A 216 12.14 18.66 -20.40
N HIS A 217 12.68 17.64 -19.72
CA HIS A 217 13.88 16.94 -20.15
C HIS A 217 13.72 16.28 -21.53
N ASP A 218 12.58 15.64 -21.79
CA ASP A 218 12.29 15.01 -23.08
C ASP A 218 12.24 16.03 -24.22
N THR A 219 11.62 17.20 -23.97
CA THR A 219 11.63 18.30 -24.97
C THR A 219 13.04 18.84 -25.22
N ALA A 220 13.84 19.01 -24.17
CA ALA A 220 15.22 19.46 -24.28
C ALA A 220 16.10 18.45 -25.03
N SER A 221 15.93 17.16 -24.75
CA SER A 221 16.60 16.06 -25.45
C SER A 221 16.24 16.04 -26.94
N GLY A 222 14.95 16.18 -27.27
CA GLY A 222 14.50 16.28 -28.66
C GLY A 222 15.15 17.44 -29.42
N HIS A 223 15.27 18.61 -28.77
CA HIS A 223 15.95 19.76 -29.36
C HIS A 223 17.46 19.52 -29.56
N LEU A 224 18.14 18.87 -28.62
CA LEU A 224 19.56 18.51 -28.77
C LEU A 224 19.79 17.52 -29.93
N ILE A 225 18.90 16.53 -30.10
CA ILE A 225 18.97 15.58 -31.23
C ILE A 225 18.86 16.33 -32.56
N GLU A 226 17.91 17.26 -32.68
CA GLU A 226 17.75 18.06 -33.90
C GLU A 226 18.97 18.95 -34.16
N GLN A 227 19.55 19.55 -33.11
CA GLN A 227 20.79 20.33 -33.25
C GLN A 227 21.98 19.48 -33.73
N ILE A 228 22.12 18.25 -33.22
CA ILE A 228 23.14 17.31 -33.68
C ILE A 228 22.93 17.00 -35.16
N ALA A 229 21.70 16.66 -35.56
CA ALA A 229 21.35 16.37 -36.95
C ALA A 229 21.62 17.57 -37.88
N GLU A 230 21.33 18.79 -37.44
CA GLU A 230 21.64 20.03 -38.17
C GLU A 230 23.16 20.22 -38.35
N VAL A 231 23.95 20.00 -37.29
CA VAL A 231 25.41 20.10 -37.34
C VAL A 231 25.98 19.05 -38.29
N GLU A 232 25.48 17.81 -38.27
CA GLU A 232 25.88 16.76 -39.19
C GLU A 232 25.56 17.12 -40.64
N ARG A 233 24.36 17.68 -40.89
CA ARG A 233 23.96 18.16 -42.22
C ARG A 233 24.86 19.29 -42.73
N LYS A 234 25.22 20.24 -41.86
CA LYS A 234 26.18 21.32 -42.21
C LYS A 234 27.58 20.77 -42.50
N LYS A 235 28.08 19.82 -41.70
CA LYS A 235 29.36 19.14 -41.96
C LYS A 235 29.33 18.42 -43.31
N GLN A 236 28.23 17.75 -43.61
CA GLN A 236 28.02 17.12 -44.92
C GLN A 236 28.06 18.14 -46.05
N GLU A 237 27.33 19.25 -45.92
CA GLU A 237 27.29 20.28 -46.95
C GLU A 237 28.68 20.89 -47.22
N ILE A 238 29.45 21.18 -46.15
CA ILE A 238 30.81 21.71 -46.26
C ILE A 238 31.70 20.72 -47.01
N LEU A 239 31.72 19.45 -46.61
CA LEU A 239 32.57 18.45 -47.26
C LEU A 239 32.22 18.25 -48.74
N LEU A 240 30.92 18.16 -49.08
CA LEU A 240 30.50 18.02 -50.48
C LEU A 240 30.88 19.25 -51.31
N ARG A 241 30.82 20.44 -50.71
CA ARG A 241 31.25 21.70 -51.34
C ARG A 241 32.76 21.72 -51.55
N GLU A 242 33.55 21.27 -50.58
CA GLU A 242 35.01 21.22 -50.67
C GLU A 242 35.51 20.18 -51.67
N LEU A 243 34.81 19.06 -51.85
CA LEU A 243 35.16 18.07 -52.87
C LEU A 243 34.89 18.58 -54.29
N ARG A 244 33.95 19.52 -54.46
CA ARG A 244 33.54 20.03 -55.78
C ARG A 244 34.71 20.70 -56.51
N GLY A 245 34.87 20.35 -57.79
CA GLY A 245 35.86 20.95 -58.68
C GLY A 245 36.60 19.93 -59.52
N ALA A 246 37.63 20.40 -60.20
CA ALA A 246 38.54 19.62 -61.02
C ALA A 246 39.84 19.34 -60.25
N TRP A 247 40.29 18.09 -60.26
CA TRP A 247 41.42 17.62 -59.47
C TRP A 247 42.41 16.87 -60.37
N GLY A 248 43.63 17.39 -60.45
CA GLY A 248 44.74 16.82 -61.21
C GLY A 248 45.64 15.97 -60.33
N LEU A 249 46.05 14.81 -60.81
CA LEU A 249 46.87 13.87 -60.04
C LEU A 249 48.27 14.44 -59.79
N LEU A 250 48.72 14.37 -58.53
CA LEU A 250 50.07 14.74 -58.14
C LEU A 250 50.99 13.53 -58.33
N SER A 251 51.90 13.59 -59.32
CA SER A 251 52.74 12.45 -59.72
C SER A 251 53.58 11.87 -58.60
N THR A 252 53.99 12.67 -57.64
CA THR A 252 54.85 12.28 -56.52
C THR A 252 54.13 11.47 -55.45
N SER A 253 52.79 11.41 -55.49
CA SER A 253 51.97 10.98 -54.35
C SER A 253 50.96 9.90 -54.74
N ILE A 254 51.48 8.82 -55.32
CA ILE A 254 50.72 7.62 -55.69
C ILE A 254 51.44 6.39 -55.14
N SER A 255 50.78 5.62 -54.29
CA SER A 255 51.30 4.35 -53.76
C SER A 255 50.48 3.17 -54.28
N HIS A 256 51.16 2.08 -54.66
CA HIS A 256 50.57 0.77 -55.03
C HIS A 256 49.51 0.76 -56.15
N PHE A 257 49.29 1.88 -56.86
CA PHE A 257 48.27 1.98 -57.90
C PHE A 257 48.49 0.99 -59.05
N ASN A 258 49.74 0.89 -59.54
CA ASN A 258 50.04 0.02 -60.66
C ASN A 258 49.88 -1.47 -60.31
N GLU A 259 50.31 -1.87 -59.11
CA GLU A 259 50.16 -3.24 -58.59
C GLU A 259 48.69 -3.59 -58.43
N ASN A 260 47.91 -2.72 -57.77
CA ASN A 260 46.47 -2.91 -57.57
C ASN A 260 45.72 -2.97 -58.92
N MET A 261 46.02 -2.08 -59.86
CA MET A 261 45.33 -2.10 -61.15
C MET A 261 45.74 -3.30 -62.02
N ARG A 262 46.98 -3.79 -61.90
CA ARG A 262 47.41 -5.04 -62.57
C ARG A 262 46.71 -6.26 -61.98
N SER A 263 46.60 -6.36 -60.66
CA SER A 263 45.90 -7.48 -60.00
C SER A 263 44.41 -7.53 -60.37
N ARG A 264 43.82 -6.37 -60.70
CA ARG A 264 42.46 -6.22 -61.25
C ARG A 264 42.36 -6.44 -62.78
N GLY A 265 43.42 -6.91 -63.43
CA GLY A 265 43.45 -7.22 -64.86
C GLY A 265 43.36 -6.00 -65.78
N LYS A 266 43.73 -4.80 -65.31
CA LYS A 266 43.63 -3.57 -66.13
C LYS A 266 44.84 -3.42 -67.05
N SER A 267 44.57 -3.28 -68.34
CA SER A 267 45.59 -3.06 -69.38
C SER A 267 46.45 -1.82 -69.11
N LEU A 268 47.66 -1.78 -69.66
CA LEU A 268 48.56 -0.63 -69.54
C LEU A 268 47.90 0.66 -70.04
N SER A 269 47.20 0.60 -71.18
CA SER A 269 46.47 1.73 -71.75
C SER A 269 45.39 2.27 -70.80
N ASN A 270 44.61 1.37 -70.16
CA ASN A 270 43.60 1.80 -69.19
C ASN A 270 44.22 2.41 -67.92
N ARG A 271 45.36 1.88 -67.46
CA ARG A 271 46.08 2.44 -66.31
C ARG A 271 46.63 3.83 -66.63
N ALA A 272 47.28 3.99 -67.78
CA ALA A 272 47.78 5.27 -68.28
C ALA A 272 46.65 6.30 -68.41
N LYS A 273 45.52 5.90 -69.01
CA LYS A 273 44.33 6.75 -69.16
C LYS A 273 43.80 7.28 -67.82
N ILE A 274 43.78 6.46 -66.78
CA ILE A 274 43.31 6.86 -65.45
C ILE A 274 44.29 7.83 -64.78
N LEU A 275 45.60 7.55 -64.89
CA LEU A 275 46.63 8.43 -64.32
C LEU A 275 46.65 9.82 -64.98
N ALA A 276 46.45 9.86 -66.30
CA ALA A 276 46.46 11.12 -67.07
C ALA A 276 45.17 11.93 -66.93
N SER A 277 44.11 11.35 -66.34
CA SER A 277 42.81 11.99 -66.26
C SER A 277 42.70 12.96 -65.09
N ILE A 278 41.86 13.98 -65.27
CA ILE A 278 41.39 14.88 -64.24
C ILE A 278 40.13 14.27 -63.63
N VAL A 279 40.06 14.25 -62.31
CA VAL A 279 38.85 13.83 -61.60
C VAL A 279 37.99 15.05 -61.33
N HIS A 280 36.73 14.99 -61.73
CA HIS A 280 35.74 16.04 -61.48
C HIS A 280 34.70 15.56 -60.48
N TYR A 281 34.34 16.45 -59.56
CA TYR A 281 33.17 16.31 -58.70
C TYR A 281 32.23 17.48 -58.97
N GLU A 282 31.03 17.16 -59.44
CA GLU A 282 29.96 18.12 -59.69
C GLU A 282 28.78 17.84 -58.75
N ARG A 283 28.21 18.90 -58.18
CA ARG A 283 27.02 18.77 -57.33
C ARG A 283 25.82 18.41 -58.20
N LYS A 284 25.06 17.40 -57.78
CA LYS A 284 23.79 17.01 -58.40
C LYS A 284 22.72 16.98 -57.30
N GLY A 285 21.87 18.02 -57.23
CA GLY A 285 20.89 18.15 -56.14
C GLY A 285 21.53 18.52 -54.79
N THR A 286 20.79 18.28 -53.70
CA THR A 286 21.21 18.65 -52.33
C THR A 286 22.28 17.72 -51.78
N ASP A 287 22.11 16.40 -51.96
CA ASP A 287 22.84 15.36 -51.22
C ASP A 287 23.59 14.37 -52.11
N SER A 288 23.96 14.80 -53.33
CA SER A 288 24.74 13.94 -54.22
C SER A 288 25.82 14.66 -55.01
N LEU A 289 26.88 13.90 -55.31
CA LEU A 289 28.00 14.32 -56.13
C LEU A 289 28.13 13.40 -57.34
N THR A 290 28.15 13.96 -58.54
CA THR A 290 28.58 13.21 -59.73
C THR A 290 30.10 13.28 -59.83
N SER A 291 30.74 12.11 -59.76
CA SER A 291 32.18 11.94 -59.99
C SER A 291 32.40 11.45 -61.41
N TYR A 292 33.36 12.01 -62.15
CA TYR A 292 33.80 11.47 -63.43
C TYR A 292 35.27 11.77 -63.70
N ASN A 293 35.89 10.94 -64.55
CA ASN A 293 37.22 11.20 -65.07
C ASN A 293 37.12 11.88 -66.43
N GLN A 294 37.97 12.87 -66.66
CA GLN A 294 38.06 13.57 -67.94
C GLN A 294 39.51 13.50 -68.45
N LEU A 295 39.66 13.08 -69.71
CA LEU A 295 40.91 13.16 -70.43
C LEU A 295 40.64 13.90 -71.74
N PHE A 296 41.26 15.07 -71.90
CA PHE A 296 40.91 16.04 -72.93
C PHE A 296 39.40 16.36 -72.89
N TRP A 297 38.67 16.20 -74.00
CA TRP A 297 37.22 16.41 -74.08
C TRP A 297 36.38 15.17 -73.72
N LYS A 298 37.00 14.01 -73.45
CA LYS A 298 36.27 12.76 -73.25
C LYS A 298 36.07 12.46 -71.76
N ARG A 299 34.80 12.36 -71.35
CA ARG A 299 34.39 11.91 -70.01
C ARG A 299 34.26 10.38 -69.97
N PHE A 300 34.63 9.78 -68.85
CA PHE A 300 34.49 8.34 -68.61
C PHE A 300 34.45 8.04 -67.09
N ASN A 301 34.06 6.80 -66.73
CA ASN A 301 33.90 6.37 -65.33
C ASN A 301 33.02 7.33 -64.52
N GLN A 302 31.88 7.73 -65.09
CA GLN A 302 30.92 8.59 -64.40
C GLN A 302 30.11 7.77 -63.40
N THR A 303 30.06 8.23 -62.15
CA THR A 303 29.33 7.62 -61.05
C THR A 303 28.63 8.72 -60.26
N THR A 304 27.39 8.51 -59.86
CA THR A 304 26.71 9.39 -58.90
C THR A 304 26.95 8.85 -57.51
N LEU A 305 27.52 9.66 -56.63
CA LEU A 305 27.71 9.39 -55.22
C LEU A 305 26.54 10.04 -54.48
N GLU A 306 25.46 9.28 -54.33
CA GLU A 306 24.30 9.66 -53.53
C GLU A 306 24.45 9.08 -52.13
N MET A 307 24.13 9.88 -51.11
CA MET A 307 24.21 9.45 -49.71
C MET A 307 23.23 8.31 -49.44
N GLY A 308 23.66 7.31 -48.66
CA GLY A 308 22.89 6.09 -48.40
C GLY A 308 23.27 4.92 -49.32
N CYS A 309 22.37 3.96 -49.48
CA CYS A 309 22.58 2.71 -50.24
C CYS A 309 22.01 2.80 -51.66
N GLN A 310 22.80 2.42 -52.66
CA GLN A 310 22.40 2.43 -54.07
C GLN A 310 22.82 1.15 -54.81
N PRO A 311 22.07 0.71 -55.83
CA PRO A 311 22.55 -0.34 -56.73
C PRO A 311 23.64 0.19 -57.68
N VAL A 312 24.70 -0.58 -57.88
CA VAL A 312 25.80 -0.21 -58.77
C VAL A 312 25.40 -0.43 -60.23
N LYS A 313 25.38 0.64 -61.04
CA LYS A 313 25.04 0.55 -62.47
C LYS A 313 25.94 -0.45 -63.21
N GLY A 314 25.32 -1.39 -63.92
CA GLY A 314 26.02 -2.36 -64.77
C GLY A 314 26.62 -3.57 -64.04
N ARG A 315 26.32 -3.76 -62.74
CA ARG A 315 26.68 -4.98 -62.00
C ARG A 315 25.47 -5.50 -61.23
N GLN A 316 25.05 -6.73 -61.56
CA GLN A 316 24.04 -7.43 -60.76
C GLN A 316 24.63 -7.73 -59.36
N ASN A 317 23.79 -7.63 -58.33
CA ASN A 317 24.11 -7.96 -56.93
C ASN A 317 25.25 -7.13 -56.30
N CYS A 318 25.55 -5.97 -56.86
CA CYS A 318 26.49 -5.01 -56.26
C CYS A 318 25.75 -3.78 -55.76
N THR A 319 25.99 -3.40 -54.51
CA THR A 319 25.50 -2.15 -53.92
C THR A 319 26.67 -1.24 -53.54
N GLU A 320 26.47 0.06 -53.63
CA GLU A 320 27.38 1.07 -53.10
C GLU A 320 26.69 1.81 -51.97
N HIS A 321 27.38 1.96 -50.84
CA HIS A 321 26.90 2.71 -49.70
C HIS A 321 27.82 3.92 -49.49
N THR A 322 27.32 5.12 -49.74
CA THR A 322 28.08 6.36 -49.52
C THR A 322 27.62 7.03 -48.23
N SER A 323 28.56 7.32 -47.35
CA SER A 323 28.33 8.01 -46.08
C SER A 323 29.47 8.96 -45.78
N ILE A 324 29.25 9.87 -44.82
CA ILE A 324 30.30 10.75 -44.31
C ILE A 324 30.67 10.24 -42.93
N ARG A 325 31.94 9.91 -42.72
CA ARG A 325 32.48 9.44 -41.44
C ARG A 325 33.81 10.13 -41.20
N ASP A 326 34.00 10.67 -40.00
CA ASP A 326 35.25 11.31 -39.57
C ASP A 326 35.74 12.40 -40.54
N GLY A 327 34.81 13.17 -41.12
CA GLY A 327 35.12 14.21 -42.11
C GLY A 327 35.51 13.70 -43.51
N LYS A 328 35.31 12.41 -43.79
CA LYS A 328 35.63 11.76 -45.07
C LYS A 328 34.37 11.27 -45.76
N LEU A 329 34.31 11.45 -47.08
CA LEU A 329 33.28 10.85 -47.92
C LEU A 329 33.70 9.42 -48.23
N ARG A 330 33.03 8.45 -47.61
CA ARG A 330 33.33 7.03 -47.69
C ARG A 330 32.28 6.32 -48.52
N THR A 331 32.72 5.65 -49.59
CA THR A 331 31.89 4.76 -50.41
C THR A 331 32.32 3.33 -50.21
N GLU A 332 31.43 2.50 -49.68
CA GLU A 332 31.63 1.06 -49.53
C GLU A 332 30.95 0.31 -50.67
N TYR A 333 31.72 -0.48 -51.40
CA TYR A 333 31.22 -1.32 -52.47
C TYR A 333 31.00 -2.74 -51.93
N LYS A 334 29.76 -3.21 -51.97
CA LYS A 334 29.33 -4.51 -51.47
C LYS A 334 28.87 -5.41 -52.62
N SER A 335 29.12 -6.71 -52.50
CA SER A 335 28.61 -7.76 -53.38
C SER A 335 28.16 -8.92 -52.51
N MET A 336 26.89 -9.35 -52.61
CA MET A 336 26.32 -10.40 -51.74
C MET A 336 26.65 -10.15 -50.26
N ASP A 337 26.41 -8.93 -49.78
CA ASP A 337 26.68 -8.42 -48.42
C ASP A 337 28.14 -8.38 -47.95
N LYS A 338 29.10 -8.79 -48.77
CA LYS A 338 30.52 -8.63 -48.47
C LYS A 338 31.07 -7.34 -49.07
N VAL A 339 31.66 -6.49 -48.22
CA VAL A 339 32.40 -5.31 -48.67
C VAL A 339 33.65 -5.77 -49.42
N TYR A 340 33.74 -5.45 -50.71
CA TYR A 340 34.89 -5.83 -51.54
C TYR A 340 35.81 -4.66 -51.87
N ALA A 341 35.37 -3.43 -51.63
CA ALA A 341 36.22 -2.25 -51.72
C ALA A 341 35.64 -1.10 -50.88
N ILE A 342 36.51 -0.27 -50.34
CA ILE A 342 36.16 0.98 -49.65
C ILE A 342 36.93 2.11 -50.36
N CYS A 343 36.25 3.20 -50.68
CA CYS A 343 36.87 4.40 -51.23
C CYS A 343 36.58 5.59 -50.32
N GLU A 344 37.61 6.13 -49.69
CA GLU A 344 37.54 7.31 -48.83
C GLU A 344 38.09 8.53 -49.57
N ARG A 345 37.37 9.66 -49.48
CA ARG A 345 37.74 10.93 -50.10
C ARG A 345 37.70 12.03 -49.07
N PHE A 346 38.77 12.80 -48.94
CA PHE A 346 38.84 13.92 -48.02
C PHE A 346 39.83 14.96 -48.51
N ILE A 347 39.68 16.19 -48.00
CA ILE A 347 40.60 17.29 -48.29
C ILE A 347 41.54 17.46 -47.10
N GLU A 348 42.84 17.48 -47.36
CA GLU A 348 43.87 17.74 -46.37
C GLU A 348 44.89 18.70 -47.00
N ASN A 349 45.20 19.81 -46.33
CA ASN A 349 46.14 20.82 -46.83
C ASN A 349 45.83 21.32 -48.26
N GLY A 350 44.54 21.43 -48.61
CA GLY A 350 44.08 21.85 -49.94
C GLY A 350 44.23 20.78 -51.04
N GLN A 351 44.65 19.57 -50.69
CA GLN A 351 44.80 18.43 -51.61
C GLN A 351 43.66 17.44 -51.41
N LEU A 352 43.19 16.84 -52.49
CA LEU A 352 42.21 15.76 -52.42
C LEU A 352 42.95 14.43 -52.26
N HIS A 353 42.64 13.73 -51.18
CA HIS A 353 43.12 12.37 -50.94
C HIS A 353 42.01 11.40 -51.35
N ASN A 354 42.35 10.46 -52.23
CA ASN A 354 41.47 9.38 -52.64
C ASN A 354 42.12 8.05 -52.28
N VAL A 355 41.68 7.48 -51.15
CA VAL A 355 42.19 6.24 -50.59
C VAL A 355 41.24 5.12 -51.00
N HIS A 356 41.77 4.10 -51.67
CA HIS A 356 41.00 2.92 -52.06
C HIS A 356 41.59 1.69 -51.38
N THR A 357 40.79 1.02 -50.56
CA THR A 357 41.12 -0.24 -49.91
C THR A 357 40.34 -1.36 -50.58
N ASP A 358 41.01 -2.40 -51.06
CA ASP A 358 40.33 -3.56 -51.63
C ASP A 358 39.97 -4.63 -50.59
N SER A 359 39.30 -5.69 -51.02
CA SER A 359 38.89 -6.82 -50.17
C SER A 359 40.06 -7.59 -49.53
N LYS A 360 41.28 -7.38 -50.01
CA LYS A 360 42.50 -8.01 -49.50
C LYS A 360 43.25 -7.08 -48.55
N GLY A 361 42.70 -5.89 -48.25
CA GLY A 361 43.32 -4.89 -47.41
C GLY A 361 44.40 -4.07 -48.11
N VAL A 362 44.57 -4.20 -49.43
CA VAL A 362 45.56 -3.42 -50.18
C VAL A 362 45.05 -1.98 -50.30
N VAL A 363 45.80 -1.06 -49.71
CA VAL A 363 45.50 0.38 -49.71
C VAL A 363 46.25 1.07 -50.84
N THR A 364 45.51 1.78 -51.69
CA THR A 364 46.04 2.66 -52.73
C THR A 364 45.66 4.08 -52.41
N ASN A 365 46.64 4.96 -52.17
CA ASN A 365 46.40 6.38 -51.97
C ASN A 365 46.76 7.14 -53.25
N ARG A 366 45.86 8.03 -53.68
CA ARG A 366 46.07 8.95 -54.79
C ARG A 366 45.78 10.35 -54.30
N VAL A 367 46.80 11.21 -54.36
CA VAL A 367 46.69 12.61 -53.96
C VAL A 367 46.55 13.49 -55.19
N TYR A 368 45.60 14.41 -55.16
CA TYR A 368 45.30 15.32 -56.26
C TYR A 368 45.41 16.77 -55.79
N MET A 369 45.81 17.62 -56.71
CA MET A 369 45.82 19.07 -56.54
C MET A 369 44.65 19.69 -57.30
N ARG A 370 44.02 20.70 -56.71
CA ARG A 370 42.91 21.43 -57.34
C ARG A 370 43.41 22.19 -58.57
N ILE A 371 42.67 22.07 -59.67
CA ILE A 371 42.95 22.77 -60.93
C ILE A 371 42.11 24.05 -60.97
N PHE A 372 42.77 25.20 -61.06
CA PHE A 372 42.10 26.51 -61.07
C PHE A 372 42.12 27.19 -62.45
N ILE A 373 43.08 26.85 -63.32
CA ILE A 373 43.32 27.53 -64.61
C ILE A 373 43.52 26.49 -65.71
N ASN A 374 43.01 26.77 -66.92
CA ASN A 374 43.07 25.88 -68.09
C ASN A 374 44.50 25.38 -68.43
N GLY A 375 45.56 26.13 -68.09
CA GLY A 375 46.95 25.72 -68.33
C GLY A 375 47.45 24.57 -67.44
N GLN A 376 46.82 24.33 -66.29
CA GLN A 376 47.20 23.23 -65.38
C GLN A 376 46.67 21.86 -65.85
N VAL A 377 45.81 21.82 -66.86
CA VAL A 377 45.22 20.60 -67.44
C VAL A 377 46.26 19.69 -68.10
N LEU A 378 47.38 20.25 -68.58
CA LEU A 378 48.46 19.49 -69.22
C LEU A 378 49.43 18.85 -68.22
N SER A 379 49.47 19.35 -66.98
CA SER A 379 50.39 18.84 -65.95
C SER A 379 50.13 17.36 -65.60
N PRO A 380 48.87 16.88 -65.39
CA PRO A 380 48.58 15.46 -65.17
C PRO A 380 49.04 14.54 -66.31
N ILE A 381 48.96 15.02 -67.55
CA ILE A 381 49.36 14.25 -68.75
C ILE A 381 50.87 14.05 -68.75
N TRP A 382 51.64 15.14 -68.54
CA TRP A 382 53.09 15.08 -68.43
C TRP A 382 53.55 14.20 -67.26
N ASN A 383 52.93 14.38 -66.10
CA ASN A 383 53.17 13.60 -64.89
C ASN A 383 52.97 12.09 -65.11
N THR A 384 51.95 11.72 -65.89
CA THR A 384 51.67 10.32 -66.22
C THR A 384 52.73 9.72 -67.13
N PHE A 385 53.21 10.50 -68.10
CA PHE A 385 54.31 10.08 -68.97
C PHE A 385 55.56 9.76 -68.14
N CYS A 386 55.92 10.62 -67.17
CA CYS A 386 57.05 10.37 -66.26
C CYS A 386 56.86 9.12 -65.38
N LEU A 387 55.64 8.86 -64.90
CA LEU A 387 55.33 7.70 -64.05
C LEU A 387 55.34 6.36 -64.79
N LEU A 388 54.99 6.36 -66.08
CA LEU A 388 54.97 5.15 -66.91
C LEU A 388 56.36 4.78 -67.44
N ILE A 389 57.25 5.76 -67.58
CA ILE A 389 58.59 5.57 -68.14
C ILE A 389 59.63 5.29 -67.07
N ARG A 390 59.38 5.62 -65.80
CA ARG A 390 60.29 5.25 -64.70
C ARG A 390 60.50 3.72 -64.71
N PRO A 391 61.73 3.24 -65.01
CA PRO A 391 62.02 1.82 -64.95
C PRO A 391 61.79 1.38 -63.50
N THR A 392 61.07 0.26 -63.33
CA THR A 392 60.95 -0.41 -62.03
C THR A 392 62.33 -0.93 -61.64
N SER A 393 63.20 -0.07 -61.11
CA SER A 393 64.46 -0.48 -60.50
C SER A 393 64.18 -1.10 -59.14
N SER A 394 63.49 -2.24 -59.15
CA SER A 394 63.57 -3.23 -58.09
C SER A 394 64.57 -4.29 -58.53
N ALA A 395 65.81 -3.88 -58.79
CA ALA A 395 66.94 -4.77 -58.59
C ALA A 395 67.30 -4.57 -57.12
N SER A 396 66.83 -5.49 -56.28
CA SER A 396 67.37 -5.69 -54.94
C SER A 396 68.90 -5.74 -55.04
N PRO A 397 69.65 -4.97 -54.23
CA PRO A 397 71.09 -5.16 -54.16
C PRO A 397 71.32 -6.58 -53.64
N SER A 398 71.82 -7.46 -54.50
CA SER A 398 72.34 -8.75 -54.07
C SER A 398 73.55 -8.46 -53.17
N THR A 399 73.36 -8.62 -51.88
CA THR A 399 74.45 -8.82 -50.92
C THR A 399 75.28 -10.01 -51.38
N PHE A 400 76.53 -9.74 -51.77
CA PHE A 400 77.62 -10.70 -51.69
C PHE A 400 78.19 -10.70 -50.28
#